data_AF-A0A2K2G445-F1
#
_entry.id   AF-A0A2K2G445-F1
#
_cell.length_a   1.000
_cell.length_b   1.000
_cell.length_c   1.000
_cell.angle_alpha   90.00
_cell.angle_beta   90.00
_cell.angle_gamma   90.00
#
_symmetry.space_group_name_H-M   'P 1'
#
loop_
_entity.id
_entity.type
_entity.pdbx_description
1 polymer ?
#
loop_
_entity_poly.entity_id
_entity_poly.type
_entity_poly.pdbx_seq_one_letter_code
_entity_poly.pdbx_strand_id
1 'polypeptide(L)'
;MEFVVEISRPTPHRLNQLAITAVEQASEAAFKEPIQAGPGVRLALAWLSLNRVVPEQEIADFWLNLTKPARPGDADGYCRSRDLTVFVNRCKHLSGVRRR
;
A
#
# COMPACT_ATOMS: atom_id res chain seq x y z
N MET A 1 -36.59 -4.71 -19.96
CA MET A 1 -35.29 -4.28 -20.50
C MET A 1 -34.24 -4.62 -19.45
N GLU A 2 -33.52 -5.72 -19.62
CA GLU A 2 -32.39 -6.06 -18.74
C GLU A 2 -31.16 -5.31 -19.22
N PHE A 3 -30.61 -4.45 -18.37
CA PHE A 3 -29.32 -3.83 -18.61
C PHE A 3 -28.24 -4.86 -18.30
N VAL A 4 -27.71 -5.51 -19.33
CA VAL A 4 -26.47 -6.27 -19.20
C VAL A 4 -25.35 -5.25 -19.03
N VAL A 5 -24.96 -5.00 -17.79
CA VAL A 5 -23.76 -4.20 -17.49
C VAL A 5 -22.57 -5.07 -17.87
N GLU A 6 -21.98 -4.79 -19.03
CA GLU A 6 -20.71 -5.39 -19.42
C GLU A 6 -19.61 -4.86 -18.48
N ILE A 7 -19.31 -5.62 -17.43
CA ILE A 7 -18.18 -5.33 -16.55
C ILE A 7 -16.91 -5.69 -17.32
N SER A 8 -16.37 -4.69 -18.03
CA SER A 8 -15.07 -4.82 -18.69
C SER A 8 -14.00 -5.06 -17.62
N ARG A 9 -13.09 -6.01 -17.88
CA ARG A 9 -12.01 -6.34 -16.94
C ARG A 9 -11.22 -5.07 -16.61
N PRO A 10 -10.98 -4.77 -15.32
CA PRO A 10 -10.21 -3.60 -14.96
C PRO A 10 -8.79 -3.72 -15.52
N THR A 11 -8.26 -2.60 -16.03
CA THR A 11 -6.89 -2.56 -16.55
C THR A 11 -5.89 -2.75 -15.40
N PRO A 12 -4.70 -3.32 -15.65
CA PRO A 12 -3.66 -3.43 -14.62
C PRO A 12 -3.33 -2.09 -13.97
N HIS A 13 -3.37 -1.00 -14.74
CA HIS A 13 -3.17 0.35 -14.22
C HIS A 13 -4.25 0.76 -13.20
N ARG A 14 -5.53 0.49 -13.47
CA ARG A 14 -6.62 0.76 -12.52
C ARG A 14 -6.49 -0.08 -11.24
N LEU A 15 -6.11 -1.35 -11.36
CA LEU A 15 -5.89 -2.21 -10.19
C LEU A 15 -4.67 -1.77 -9.37
N ASN A 16 -3.59 -1.33 -10.02
CA ASN A 16 -2.45 -0.73 -9.33
C ASN A 16 -2.84 0.52 -8.54
N GLN A 17 -3.67 1.40 -9.13
CA GLN A 17 -4.19 2.57 -8.42
C GLN A 17 -4.99 2.19 -7.18
N LEU A 18 -5.92 1.23 -7.30
CA LEU A 18 -6.72 0.76 -6.16
C LEU A 18 -5.85 0.14 -5.05
N ALA A 19 -4.86 -0.67 -5.44
CA ALA A 19 -3.92 -1.27 -4.49
C ALA A 19 -3.11 -0.19 -3.76
N ILE A 20 -2.62 0.82 -4.48
CA ILE A 20 -1.87 1.93 -3.89
C ILE A 20 -2.76 2.75 -2.95
N THR A 21 -4.01 3.03 -3.31
CA THR A 21 -4.96 3.73 -2.43
C THR A 21 -5.18 2.97 -1.13
N ALA A 22 -5.36 1.65 -1.19
CA ALA A 22 -5.52 0.83 0.03
C ALA A 22 -4.28 0.86 0.92
N VAL A 23 -3.08 0.83 0.32
CA VAL A 23 -1.79 0.92 1.04
C VAL A 23 -1.60 2.32 1.64
N GLU A 24 -1.97 3.37 0.92
CA GLU A 24 -1.89 4.76 1.40
C GLU A 24 -2.81 5.01 2.59
N GLN A 25 -4.07 4.56 2.52
CA GLN A 25 -5.00 4.62 3.65
C GLN A 25 -4.49 3.85 4.87
N ALA A 26 -3.91 2.67 4.65
CA ALA A 26 -3.29 1.89 5.72
C ALA A 26 -2.09 2.62 6.33
N SER A 27 -1.26 3.26 5.50
CA SER A 27 -0.12 4.09 5.94
C SER A 27 -0.57 5.27 6.81
N GLU A 28 -1.61 5.98 6.39
CA GLU A 28 -2.19 7.11 7.14
C GLU A 28 -2.73 6.65 8.50
N ALA A 29 -3.48 5.55 8.53
CA ALA A 29 -3.98 4.97 9.77
C ALA A 29 -2.84 4.50 10.69
N ALA A 30 -1.77 3.94 10.11
CA ALA A 30 -0.62 3.43 10.82
C ALA A 30 0.38 4.49 11.27
N PHE A 31 0.15 5.78 10.95
CA PHE A 31 1.11 6.85 11.22
C PHE A 31 1.36 7.04 12.72
N LYS A 32 0.28 7.03 13.51
CA LYS A 32 0.32 7.30 14.96
C LYS A 32 0.46 6.04 15.79
N GLU A 33 -0.14 4.94 15.33
CA GLU A 33 -0.16 3.68 16.06
C GLU A 33 -0.12 2.48 15.13
N PRO A 34 0.35 1.31 15.58
CA PRO A 34 0.24 0.06 14.84
C PRO A 34 -1.20 -0.29 14.52
N ILE A 35 -1.43 -0.74 13.29
CA ILE A 35 -2.75 -1.25 12.87
C ILE A 35 -2.67 -2.74 12.59
N GLN A 36 -3.79 -3.43 12.78
CA GLN A 36 -3.95 -4.75 12.24
C GLN A 36 -4.32 -4.65 10.75
N ALA A 37 -3.39 -5.00 9.87
CA ALA A 37 -3.64 -4.94 8.44
C ALA A 37 -4.70 -5.96 8.01
N GLY A 38 -5.86 -5.45 7.63
CA GLY A 38 -7.03 -6.21 7.21
C GLY A 38 -6.86 -6.91 5.86
N PRO A 39 -7.86 -7.72 5.44
CA PRO A 39 -7.80 -8.48 4.19
C PRO A 39 -7.55 -7.63 2.94
N GLY A 40 -8.13 -6.42 2.89
CA GLY A 40 -7.95 -5.51 1.76
C GLY A 40 -6.49 -5.08 1.56
N VAL A 41 -5.78 -4.76 2.64
CA VAL A 41 -4.36 -4.37 2.60
C VAL A 41 -3.48 -5.55 2.20
N ARG A 42 -3.79 -6.76 2.69
CA ARG A 42 -3.09 -7.99 2.28
C ARG A 42 -3.22 -8.25 0.78
N LEU A 43 -4.44 -8.13 0.25
CA LEU A 43 -4.71 -8.29 -1.17
C LEU A 43 -3.99 -7.23 -2.02
N ALA A 44 -4.00 -5.97 -1.56
CA ALA A 44 -3.31 -4.88 -2.24
C ALA A 44 -1.79 -5.12 -2.30
N LEU A 45 -1.16 -5.51 -1.19
CA LEU A 45 0.27 -5.82 -1.14
C LEU A 45 0.63 -7.03 -2.01
N ALA A 46 -0.18 -8.10 -1.96
CA ALA A 46 0.00 -9.26 -2.83
C ALA A 46 -0.11 -8.89 -4.31
N TRP A 47 -1.08 -8.04 -4.67
CA TRP A 47 -1.24 -7.54 -6.04
C TRP A 47 0.01 -6.78 -6.52
N LEU A 48 0.52 -5.85 -5.70
CA LEU A 48 1.71 -5.06 -6.03
C LEU A 48 2.96 -5.94 -6.20
N SER A 49 3.10 -6.98 -5.37
CA SER A 49 4.18 -7.95 -5.48
C SER A 49 4.08 -8.80 -6.75
N LEU A 50 2.92 -9.42 -7.00
CA LEU A 50 2.69 -10.28 -8.17
C LEU A 50 2.88 -9.54 -9.49
N ASN A 51 2.53 -8.25 -9.53
CA ASN A 51 2.72 -7.39 -10.71
C ASN A 51 4.12 -6.74 -10.76
N ARG A 52 5.04 -7.12 -9.86
CA ARG A 52 6.42 -6.62 -9.79
C ARG A 52 6.52 -5.09 -9.72
N VAL A 53 5.53 -4.44 -9.09
CA VAL A 53 5.56 -3.00 -8.85
C VAL A 53 6.63 -2.67 -7.81
N VAL A 54 6.77 -3.52 -6.79
CA VAL A 54 7.81 -3.43 -5.76
C VAL A 54 8.31 -4.84 -5.39
N PRO A 55 9.56 -4.97 -4.92
CA PRO A 55 10.11 -6.24 -4.44
C PRO A 55 9.37 -6.81 -3.23
N GLU A 56 9.35 -8.14 -3.10
CA GLU A 56 8.74 -8.85 -1.95
C GLU A 56 9.30 -8.44 -0.60
N GLN A 57 10.61 -8.17 -0.52
CA GLN A 57 11.25 -7.73 0.72
C GLN A 57 10.66 -6.39 1.21
N GLU A 58 10.40 -5.46 0.28
CA GLU A 58 9.81 -4.15 0.64
C GLU A 58 8.36 -4.29 1.11
N ILE A 59 7.63 -5.25 0.55
CA ILE A 59 6.28 -5.60 1.02
C ILE A 59 6.33 -6.14 2.46
N ALA A 60 7.29 -7.02 2.75
CA ALA A 60 7.48 -7.57 4.09
C ALA A 60 7.87 -6.47 5.10
N ASP A 61 8.79 -5.59 4.73
CA ASP A 61 9.23 -4.48 5.57
C ASP A 61 8.08 -3.49 5.83
N PHE A 62 7.31 -3.15 4.80
CA PHE A 62 6.13 -2.30 4.93
C PHE A 62 5.08 -2.93 5.86
N TRP A 63 4.82 -4.24 5.70
CA TRP A 63 3.90 -4.97 6.58
C TRP A 63 4.33 -4.93 8.05
N LEU A 64 5.61 -5.12 8.31
CA LEU A 64 6.18 -5.03 9.66
C LEU A 64 6.01 -3.62 10.24
N ASN A 65 6.25 -2.59 9.44
CA ASN A 65 6.10 -1.20 9.85
C ASN A 65 4.64 -0.82 10.11
N LEU A 66 3.67 -1.42 9.42
CA LEU A 66 2.24 -1.22 9.72
C LEU A 66 1.86 -1.82 11.08
N THR A 67 2.33 -3.04 11.35
CA THR A 67 1.75 -3.91 12.39
C THR A 67 2.50 -3.91 13.72
N LYS A 68 3.77 -3.52 13.74
CA LYS A 68 4.60 -3.48 14.96
C LYS A 68 4.76 -2.06 15.47
N PRO A 69 4.90 -1.82 16.79
CA PRO A 69 5.22 -0.50 17.32
C PRO A 69 6.54 0.04 16.77
N ALA A 70 6.71 1.37 16.84
CA ALA A 70 7.97 2.02 16.48
C ALA A 70 9.14 1.42 17.28
N ARG A 71 10.33 1.41 16.69
CA ARG A 71 11.52 0.79 17.31
C ARG A 71 11.91 1.57 18.58
N PRO A 72 12.48 0.91 19.61
CA PRO A 72 13.07 1.61 20.74
C PRO A 72 14.20 2.52 20.23
N GLY A 73 14.00 3.83 20.28
CA GLY A 73 14.92 4.84 19.71
C GLY A 73 14.39 5.60 18.50
N ASP A 74 13.21 5.26 17.99
CA ASP A 74 12.51 6.06 16.98
C ASP A 74 11.81 7.24 17.68
N ALA A 75 12.53 8.36 17.82
CA ALA A 75 12.00 9.58 18.41
C ALA A 75 10.68 9.96 17.71
N ASP A 76 9.59 9.88 18.46
CA ASP A 76 8.24 10.23 18.05
C ASP A 76 7.69 9.49 16.82
N GLY A 77 8.23 8.31 16.48
CA GLY A 77 7.77 7.51 15.33
C GLY A 77 8.12 8.10 13.96
N TYR A 78 9.09 9.02 13.91
CA TYR A 78 9.53 9.67 12.68
C TYR A 78 10.01 8.66 11.62
N CYS A 79 10.86 7.71 12.00
CA CYS A 79 11.42 6.74 11.06
C CYS A 79 10.33 5.85 10.49
N ARG A 80 9.40 5.38 11.32
CA ARG A 80 8.21 4.65 10.89
C ARG A 80 7.40 5.45 9.86
N SER A 81 7.04 6.69 10.19
CA SER A 81 6.29 7.59 9.30
C SER A 81 6.98 7.80 7.95
N ARG A 82 8.29 8.07 7.99
CA ARG A 82 9.12 8.24 6.80
C ARG A 82 9.12 6.98 5.95
N ASP A 83 9.34 5.80 6.54
CA ASP A 83 9.45 4.54 5.82
C ASP A 83 8.12 4.17 5.13
N LEU A 84 6.99 4.38 5.80
CA LEU A 84 5.66 4.21 5.21
C LEU A 84 5.44 5.18 4.02
N THR A 85 5.81 6.45 4.20
CA THR A 85 5.69 7.47 3.15
C THR A 85 6.59 7.19 1.95
N VAL A 86 7.82 6.73 2.18
CA VAL A 86 8.78 6.34 1.13
C VAL A 86 8.22 5.18 0.32
N PHE A 87 7.65 4.17 0.98
CA PHE A 87 7.05 3.01 0.32
C PHE A 87 5.88 3.41 -0.60
N VAL A 88 4.92 4.20 -0.10
CA VAL A 88 3.78 4.68 -0.91
C VAL A 88 4.27 5.49 -2.12
N ASN A 89 5.22 6.40 -1.90
CA ASN A 89 5.79 7.22 -2.97
C ASN A 89 6.49 6.38 -4.05
N ARG A 90 7.20 5.32 -3.65
CA ARG A 90 7.84 4.38 -4.56
C ARG A 90 6.79 3.61 -5.38
N CYS A 91 5.72 3.11 -4.75
CA CYS A 91 4.64 2.45 -5.46
C CYS A 91 3.98 3.37 -6.50
N LYS A 92 3.70 4.63 -6.14
CA LYS A 92 3.17 5.64 -7.07
C LYS A 92 4.09 5.87 -8.26
N HIS A 93 5.40 6.03 -8.01
CA HIS A 93 6.40 6.23 -9.06
C HIS A 93 6.48 5.04 -10.03
N LEU A 94 6.60 3.82 -9.50
CA LEU A 94 6.82 2.61 -10.30
C LEU A 94 5.57 2.14 -11.05
N SER A 95 4.37 2.44 -10.54
CA SER A 95 3.10 2.13 -11.21
C SER A 95 2.70 3.13 -12.31
N GLY A 96 3.47 4.20 -12.49
CA GLY A 96 3.15 5.29 -13.42
C GLY A 96 1.97 6.16 -12.97
N VAL A 97 1.56 6.06 -11.70
CA VAL A 97 0.51 6.90 -11.11
C VAL A 97 1.14 8.24 -10.72
N ARG A 98 0.91 9.28 -11.53
CA ARG A 98 1.44 10.64 -11.26
C ARG A 98 1.02 11.10 -9.84
N ARG A 99 1.99 11.61 -9.07
CA ARG A 99 1.75 12.30 -7.80
C ARG A 99 0.71 13.40 -8.04
N ARG A 100 -0.45 13.30 -7.40
CA ARG A 100 -1.44 14.39 -7.35
C ARG A 100 -1.11 15.28 -6.16
#